data_AF-A0A367FT12-F1
#
_entry.id   AF-A0A367FT12-F1
#
_cell.length_a   1.000
_cell.length_b   1.000
_cell.length_c   1.000
_cell.angle_alpha   90.00
_cell.angle_beta   90.00
_cell.angle_gamma   90.00
#
_symmetry.space_group_name_H-M   'P 1'
#
loop_
_entity.id
_entity.type
_entity.pdbx_description
1 polymer ?
#
loop_
_entity_poly.entity_id
_entity_poly.type
_entity_poly.pdbx_seq_one_letter_code
_entity_poly.pdbx_strand_id
1 'polypeptide(L)'
;MDLDHARRVAVAAVEAAGDLLRERVSGVLEVRAKAGGDIVTDLDMAAEKLLLERLQGAFPGHRVIAEESGVSGDPDGEWTWLVDPLDGTSNVALGLPLYVVGVALCHEGLPLLGVVHDPVGRRTWSAIRGAGASGPKGPLACPRYDDDPRGPVLAWTQGHGVARDDPALRALKAALDVHARRVLQLWAPMLGWVMLARGDIDAVVGYRAEAVDLPGGLLIAQEAGLTVRGFDGARFDGRTGLPAERRSFVAAHPALVDDLLGLVAAATR
;
A
#
# COMPACT_ATOMS: atom_id res chain seq x y z
N MET A 1 1.23 21.05 11.91
CA MET A 1 2.18 20.39 10.98
C MET A 1 2.02 20.99 9.60
N ASP A 2 3.12 21.30 8.92
CA ASP A 2 3.12 21.67 7.49
C ASP A 2 3.22 20.38 6.64
N LEU A 3 2.08 19.93 6.10
CA LEU A 3 2.00 18.70 5.30
C LEU A 3 2.67 18.83 3.93
N ASP A 4 2.81 20.05 3.40
CA ASP A 4 3.53 20.27 2.15
C ASP A 4 5.04 20.12 2.36
N HIS A 5 5.56 20.63 3.48
CA HIS A 5 6.94 20.36 3.87
C HIS A 5 7.18 18.87 4.12
N ALA A 6 6.29 18.20 4.87
CA ALA A 6 6.37 16.75 5.09
C ALA A 6 6.36 15.96 3.79
N ARG A 7 5.49 16.33 2.83
CA ARG A 7 5.43 15.71 1.50
C ARG A 7 6.76 15.86 0.75
N ARG A 8 7.36 17.05 0.73
CA ARG A 8 8.65 17.27 0.04
C ARG A 8 9.77 16.40 0.64
N VAL A 9 9.84 16.32 1.97
CA VAL A 9 10.82 15.48 2.67
C VAL A 9 10.59 14.00 2.37
N ALA A 10 9.34 13.53 2.46
CA ALA A 10 8.97 12.15 2.20
C ALA A 10 9.27 11.73 0.76
N VAL A 11 8.89 12.56 -0.23
CA VAL A 11 9.20 12.33 -1.66
C VAL A 11 10.71 12.19 -1.88
N ALA A 12 11.51 13.14 -1.38
CA ALA A 12 12.96 13.08 -1.50
C ALA A 12 13.57 11.85 -0.80
N ALA A 13 12.96 11.38 0.29
CA ALA A 13 13.41 10.21 1.01
C ALA A 13 13.11 8.90 0.26
N VAL A 14 11.88 8.72 -0.25
CA VAL A 14 11.51 7.50 -1.00
C VAL A 14 12.22 7.42 -2.36
N GLU A 15 12.47 8.56 -3.00
CA GLU A 15 13.24 8.60 -4.26
C GLU A 15 14.71 8.20 -4.02
N ALA A 16 15.33 8.70 -2.95
CA ALA A 16 16.69 8.32 -2.59
C ALA A 16 16.79 6.84 -2.17
N ALA A 17 15.79 6.30 -1.46
CA ALA A 17 15.70 4.88 -1.16
C ALA A 17 15.52 4.04 -2.44
N GLY A 18 14.64 4.47 -3.35
CA GLY A 18 14.42 3.82 -4.64
C GLY A 18 15.67 3.79 -5.51
N ASP A 19 16.44 4.88 -5.53
CA ASP A 19 17.74 4.94 -6.21
C ASP A 19 18.72 3.91 -5.63
N LEU A 20 18.82 3.81 -4.30
CA LEU A 20 19.65 2.82 -3.60
C LEU A 20 19.22 1.38 -3.96
N LEU A 21 17.92 1.08 -3.93
CA LEU A 21 17.40 -0.24 -4.28
C LEU A 21 17.79 -0.60 -5.72
N ARG A 22 17.52 0.29 -6.68
CA ARG A 22 17.79 0.07 -8.10
C ARG A 22 19.27 -0.15 -8.38
N GLU A 23 20.17 0.53 -7.68
CA GLU A 23 21.61 0.37 -7.83
C GLU A 23 22.12 -0.98 -7.32
N ARG A 24 21.46 -1.55 -6.32
CA ARG A 24 21.94 -2.75 -5.62
C ARG A 24 21.15 -4.03 -5.94
N VAL A 25 19.96 -3.91 -6.52
CA VAL A 25 19.08 -5.06 -6.87
C VAL A 25 19.71 -6.03 -7.86
N SER A 26 20.64 -5.58 -8.69
CA SER A 26 21.40 -6.44 -9.62
C SER A 26 22.64 -7.11 -9.00
N GLY A 27 22.92 -6.84 -7.72
CA GLY A 27 24.03 -7.41 -6.97
C GLY A 27 23.71 -8.75 -6.32
N VAL A 28 24.63 -9.24 -5.48
CA VAL A 28 24.37 -10.40 -4.61
C VAL A 28 23.47 -9.93 -3.47
N LEU A 29 22.30 -10.54 -3.34
CA LEU A 29 21.33 -10.24 -2.28
C LEU A 29 21.51 -11.23 -1.12
N GLU A 30 21.63 -10.70 0.10
CA GLU A 30 21.59 -11.54 1.30
C GLU A 30 20.14 -11.72 1.75
N VAL A 31 19.53 -12.85 1.40
CA VAL A 31 18.16 -13.18 1.81
C VAL A 31 18.17 -13.86 3.17
N ARG A 32 17.35 -13.36 4.11
CA ARG A 32 17.13 -13.93 5.44
C ARG A 32 15.64 -14.20 5.63
N ALA A 33 15.29 -15.24 6.37
CA ALA A 33 13.90 -15.52 6.72
C ALA A 33 13.46 -14.66 7.91
N LYS A 34 12.31 -14.01 7.80
CA LYS A 34 11.57 -13.42 8.92
C LYS A 34 10.79 -14.53 9.66
N ALA A 35 10.39 -14.24 10.90
CA ALA A 35 9.43 -15.09 11.60
C ALA A 35 8.10 -15.11 10.81
N GLY A 36 7.53 -16.30 10.56
CA GLY A 36 6.28 -16.44 9.79
C GLY A 36 6.46 -16.86 8.32
N GLY A 37 7.70 -16.95 7.83
CA GLY A 37 7.99 -17.47 6.48
C GLY A 37 8.16 -16.40 5.40
N ASP A 38 8.03 -15.13 5.75
CA ASP A 38 8.43 -14.01 4.90
C ASP A 38 9.96 -13.89 4.84
N ILE A 39 10.45 -13.07 3.91
CA ILE A 39 11.88 -12.84 3.70
C ILE A 39 12.22 -11.37 3.86
N VAL A 40 13.48 -11.10 4.23
CA VAL A 40 14.09 -9.77 4.27
C VAL A 40 15.43 -9.86 3.56
N THR A 41 15.83 -8.80 2.87
CA THR A 41 17.16 -8.67 2.28
C THR A 41 17.98 -7.57 2.94
N ASP A 42 19.28 -7.55 2.67
CA ASP A 42 20.14 -6.43 3.03
C ASP A 42 19.71 -5.10 2.38
N LEU A 43 18.92 -5.16 1.29
CA LEU A 43 18.32 -3.97 0.67
C LEU A 43 17.23 -3.34 1.52
N ASP A 44 16.32 -4.14 2.09
CA ASP A 44 15.24 -3.65 2.95
C ASP A 44 15.84 -2.85 4.11
N MET A 45 16.85 -3.42 4.78
CA MET A 45 17.56 -2.79 5.89
C MET A 45 18.28 -1.50 5.48
N ALA A 46 18.90 -1.48 4.30
CA ALA A 46 19.64 -0.32 3.81
C ALA A 46 18.70 0.84 3.40
N ALA A 47 17.58 0.51 2.74
CA ALA A 47 16.54 1.46 2.38
C ALA A 47 15.84 2.01 3.62
N GLU A 48 15.49 1.14 4.58
CA GLU A 48 14.86 1.55 5.84
C GLU A 48 15.75 2.53 6.61
N LYS A 49 17.02 2.21 6.79
CA LYS A 49 17.97 3.09 7.47
C LYS A 49 17.99 4.49 6.85
N LEU A 50 18.05 4.57 5.52
CA LEU A 50 18.06 5.85 4.80
C LEU A 50 16.77 6.64 5.03
N LEU A 51 15.62 5.96 4.97
CA LEU A 51 14.30 6.55 5.19
C LEU A 51 14.20 7.09 6.62
N LEU A 52 14.56 6.29 7.63
CA LEU A 52 14.54 6.66 9.03
C LEU A 52 15.44 7.87 9.31
N GLU A 53 16.68 7.87 8.82
CA GLU A 53 17.62 9.00 9.00
C GLU A 53 17.04 10.31 8.47
N ARG A 54 16.39 10.28 7.29
CA ARG A 54 15.80 11.48 6.68
C ARG A 54 14.54 11.94 7.42
N LEU A 55 13.63 11.01 7.73
CA LEU A 55 12.36 11.34 8.37
C LEU A 55 12.57 11.79 9.82
N GLN A 56 13.38 11.08 10.60
CA GLN A 56 13.66 11.44 12.00
C GLN A 56 14.54 12.68 12.10
N GLY A 57 15.45 12.91 11.15
CA GLY A 57 16.24 14.14 11.10
C GLY A 57 15.38 15.39 10.84
N ALA A 58 14.37 15.29 9.98
CA ALA A 58 13.43 16.38 9.71
C ALA A 58 12.33 16.51 10.78
N PHE A 59 11.94 15.40 11.40
CA PHE A 59 10.82 15.31 12.34
C PHE A 59 11.19 14.56 13.63
N PRO A 60 12.08 15.10 14.47
CA PRO A 60 12.64 14.38 15.62
C PRO A 60 11.63 14.03 16.71
N GLY A 61 10.49 14.73 16.78
CA GLY A 61 9.40 14.44 17.73
C GLY A 61 8.32 13.50 17.18
N HIS A 62 8.55 12.84 16.04
CA HIS A 62 7.58 11.91 15.48
C HIS A 62 7.89 10.48 15.90
N ARG A 63 6.84 9.69 16.05
CA ARG A 63 6.91 8.24 16.11
C ARG A 63 7.17 7.67 14.72
N VAL A 64 7.84 6.53 14.64
CA VAL A 64 7.99 5.76 13.41
C VAL A 64 7.63 4.31 13.66
N ILE A 65 6.91 3.70 12.72
CA ILE A 65 6.63 2.27 12.64
C ILE A 65 7.16 1.81 11.28
N ALA A 66 8.27 1.10 11.30
CA ALA A 66 8.90 0.56 10.10
C ALA A 66 8.72 -0.96 10.05
N GLU A 67 8.64 -1.52 8.85
CA GLU A 67 8.39 -2.95 8.66
C GLU A 67 9.50 -3.83 9.27
N GLU A 68 10.77 -3.44 9.15
CA GLU A 68 11.90 -4.28 9.55
C GLU A 68 12.33 -4.04 11.00
N SER A 69 12.50 -2.78 11.40
CA SER A 69 12.95 -2.43 12.75
C SER A 69 11.81 -2.23 13.77
N GLY A 70 10.55 -2.24 13.32
CA GLY A 70 9.40 -2.03 14.20
C GLY A 70 9.25 -0.57 14.65
N VAL A 71 8.97 -0.38 15.95
CA VAL A 71 8.63 0.94 16.49
C VAL A 71 9.88 1.69 16.97
N SER A 72 10.05 2.93 16.53
CA SER A 72 11.10 3.86 16.99
C SER A 72 10.59 5.30 17.05
N GLY A 73 11.47 6.26 17.37
CA GLY A 73 11.10 7.68 17.54
C GLY A 73 10.45 7.98 18.88
N ASP A 74 9.68 9.07 18.93
CA ASP A 74 8.97 9.49 20.15
C ASP A 74 7.76 8.56 20.42
N PRO A 75 7.74 7.77 21.51
CA PRO A 75 6.62 6.86 21.79
C PRO A 75 5.31 7.61 22.08
N ASP A 76 5.39 8.85 22.54
CA ASP A 76 4.25 9.71 22.88
C ASP A 76 3.91 10.69 21.73
N GLY A 77 4.58 10.55 20.58
CA GLY A 77 4.35 11.39 19.41
C GLY A 77 2.97 11.18 18.78
N GLU A 78 2.19 12.24 18.67
CA GLU A 78 0.88 12.24 18.00
C GLU A 78 0.97 11.99 16.48
N TRP A 79 2.16 12.24 15.92
CA TRP A 79 2.49 12.04 14.51
C TRP A 79 3.28 10.75 14.35
N THR A 80 2.81 9.86 13.47
CA THR A 80 3.43 8.56 13.22
C THR A 80 3.76 8.40 11.74
N TRP A 81 5.02 8.17 11.41
CA TRP A 81 5.42 7.69 10.10
C TRP A 81 5.26 6.17 10.02
N LEU A 82 4.60 5.68 9.00
CA LEU A 82 4.63 4.27 8.59
C LEU A 82 5.61 4.14 7.44
N VAL A 83 6.52 3.17 7.52
CA VAL A 83 7.60 3.01 6.56
C VAL A 83 7.66 1.57 6.09
N ASP A 84 7.49 1.40 4.79
CA ASP A 84 7.77 0.16 4.08
C ASP A 84 8.91 0.46 3.09
N PRO A 85 10.14 0.01 3.41
CA PRO A 85 11.33 0.34 2.66
C PRO A 85 11.41 -0.41 1.31
N LEU A 86 10.70 -1.52 1.17
CA LEU A 86 10.69 -2.37 -0.01
C LEU A 86 9.43 -3.24 -0.05
N ASP A 87 8.35 -2.69 -0.58
CA ASP A 87 7.14 -3.47 -0.85
C ASP A 87 7.37 -4.31 -2.10
N GLY A 88 7.45 -5.63 -1.93
CA GLY A 88 7.86 -6.55 -2.98
C GLY A 88 9.20 -7.23 -2.75
N THR A 89 9.66 -7.39 -1.52
CA THR A 89 10.90 -8.13 -1.18
C THR A 89 10.96 -9.52 -1.83
N SER A 90 9.84 -10.24 -1.86
CA SER A 90 9.72 -11.54 -2.55
C SER A 90 9.95 -11.44 -4.05
N ASN A 91 9.42 -10.40 -4.68
CA ASN A 91 9.65 -10.14 -6.11
C ASN A 91 11.12 -9.83 -6.38
N VAL A 92 11.74 -9.00 -5.53
CA VAL A 92 13.17 -8.68 -5.62
C VAL A 92 14.04 -9.93 -5.48
N ALA A 93 13.77 -10.79 -4.49
CA ALA A 93 14.52 -12.04 -4.31
C ALA A 93 14.38 -13.01 -5.50
N LEU A 94 13.28 -12.93 -6.25
CA LEU A 94 13.05 -13.68 -7.49
C LEU A 94 13.59 -12.97 -8.74
N GLY A 95 14.16 -11.78 -8.62
CA GLY A 95 14.65 -10.98 -9.74
C GLY A 95 13.55 -10.31 -10.56
N LEU A 96 12.33 -10.20 -10.02
CA LEU A 96 11.19 -9.56 -10.67
C LEU A 96 11.20 -8.04 -10.40
N PRO A 97 11.03 -7.19 -11.44
CA PRO A 97 11.03 -5.74 -11.29
C PRO A 97 9.65 -5.20 -10.84
N LEU A 98 9.07 -5.81 -9.81
CA LEU A 98 7.74 -5.49 -9.27
C LEU A 98 7.87 -5.15 -7.79
N TYR A 99 8.30 -3.93 -7.50
CA TYR A 99 8.47 -3.45 -6.13
C TYR A 99 8.37 -1.93 -6.06
N VAL A 100 8.02 -1.42 -4.88
CA VAL A 100 7.92 0.02 -4.61
C VAL A 100 8.48 0.36 -3.23
N VAL A 101 8.73 1.64 -2.97
CA VAL A 101 9.04 2.19 -1.65
C VAL A 101 7.88 3.06 -1.21
N GLY A 102 7.44 2.93 0.04
CA GLY A 102 6.28 3.69 0.51
C GLY A 102 6.42 4.22 1.92
N VAL A 103 5.84 5.41 2.12
CA VAL A 103 5.69 6.00 3.45
C VAL A 103 4.30 6.63 3.61
N ALA A 104 3.79 6.60 4.83
CA ALA A 104 2.61 7.36 5.22
C ALA A 104 2.88 8.16 6.50
N LEU A 105 2.27 9.34 6.61
CA LEU A 105 2.25 10.13 7.84
C LEU A 105 0.83 10.16 8.38
N CYS A 106 0.67 9.67 9.60
CA CYS A 106 -0.59 9.63 10.33
C CYS A 106 -0.57 10.63 11.49
N HIS A 107 -1.73 11.18 11.81
CA HIS A 107 -1.97 11.91 13.06
C HIS A 107 -3.09 11.21 13.82
N GLU A 108 -2.82 10.80 15.06
CA GLU A 108 -3.74 9.97 15.88
C GLU A 108 -4.27 8.75 15.09
N GLY A 109 -3.37 8.13 14.34
CA GLY A 109 -3.63 6.98 13.48
C GLY A 109 -4.37 7.26 12.17
N LEU A 110 -4.92 8.46 11.94
CA LEU A 110 -5.55 8.80 10.66
C LEU A 110 -4.47 9.16 9.62
N PRO A 111 -4.42 8.53 8.44
CA PRO A 111 -3.45 8.86 7.39
C PRO A 111 -3.75 10.24 6.80
N LEU A 112 -2.76 11.13 6.79
CA LEU A 112 -2.86 12.50 6.27
C LEU A 112 -1.95 12.78 5.08
N LEU A 113 -0.85 12.03 4.95
CA LEU A 113 0.04 12.06 3.79
C LEU A 113 0.44 10.64 3.44
N GLY A 114 0.49 10.32 2.15
CA GLY A 114 0.98 9.05 1.61
C GLY A 114 1.88 9.32 0.41
N VAL A 115 2.99 8.60 0.31
CA VAL A 115 3.93 8.68 -0.82
C VAL A 115 4.35 7.27 -1.21
N VAL A 116 4.25 6.95 -2.50
CA VAL A 116 4.71 5.68 -3.08
C VAL A 116 5.60 5.97 -4.27
N HIS A 117 6.78 5.36 -4.31
CA HIS A 117 7.76 5.49 -5.36
C HIS A 117 8.01 4.14 -6.03
N ASP A 118 7.91 4.09 -7.35
CA ASP A 118 8.30 2.98 -8.22
C ASP A 118 9.75 3.19 -8.69
N PRO A 119 10.74 2.45 -8.15
CA PRO A 119 12.15 2.62 -8.49
C PRO A 119 12.48 2.21 -9.93
N VAL A 120 11.74 1.23 -10.47
CA VAL A 120 11.93 0.70 -11.82
C VAL A 120 11.49 1.73 -12.85
N GLY A 121 10.30 2.30 -12.65
CA GLY A 121 9.74 3.34 -13.50
C GLY A 121 10.26 4.75 -13.22
N ARG A 122 10.94 4.96 -12.08
CA ARG A 122 11.33 6.27 -11.54
C ARG A 122 10.15 7.23 -11.44
N ARG A 123 9.07 6.76 -10.84
CA ARG A 123 7.80 7.48 -10.74
C ARG A 123 7.36 7.56 -9.30
N THR A 124 6.97 8.77 -8.88
CA THR A 124 6.50 9.02 -7.52
C THR A 124 5.05 9.49 -7.54
N TRP A 125 4.23 8.93 -6.67
CA TRP A 125 2.87 9.36 -6.39
C TRP A 125 2.79 9.80 -4.93
N SER A 126 2.00 10.83 -4.67
CA SER A 126 1.75 11.31 -3.32
C SER A 126 0.35 11.85 -3.18
N ALA A 127 -0.17 11.87 -1.96
CA ALA A 127 -1.45 12.48 -1.65
C ALA A 127 -1.41 13.13 -0.27
N ILE A 128 -2.12 14.24 -0.14
CA ILE A 128 -2.41 14.86 1.15
C ILE A 128 -3.93 14.82 1.31
N ARG A 129 -4.41 14.37 2.48
CA ARG A 129 -5.84 14.24 2.75
C ARG A 129 -6.57 15.56 2.52
N GLY A 130 -7.60 15.55 1.68
CA GLY A 130 -8.40 16.73 1.32
C GLY A 130 -7.75 17.69 0.32
N ALA A 131 -6.53 17.42 -0.13
CA ALA A 131 -5.80 18.24 -1.11
C ALA A 131 -5.55 17.52 -2.44
N GLY A 132 -6.04 16.28 -2.59
CA GLY A 132 -5.91 15.49 -3.80
C GLY A 132 -4.59 14.70 -3.89
N ALA A 133 -4.56 13.81 -4.87
CA ALA A 133 -3.38 13.03 -5.23
C ALA A 133 -2.61 13.66 -6.39
N SER A 134 -1.31 13.43 -6.45
CA SER A 134 -0.40 13.88 -7.50
C SER A 134 0.48 12.72 -7.94
N GLY A 135 0.71 12.61 -9.25
CA GLY A 135 1.65 11.67 -9.84
C GLY A 135 2.68 12.37 -10.73
N PRO A 136 3.47 11.60 -11.51
CA PRO A 136 4.54 12.14 -12.33
C PRO A 136 4.10 13.16 -13.40
N LYS A 137 2.82 13.13 -13.80
CA LYS A 137 2.23 14.02 -14.81
C LYS A 137 1.43 15.18 -14.20
N GLY A 138 1.49 15.38 -12.88
CA GLY A 138 0.71 16.38 -12.16
C GLY A 138 -0.44 15.76 -11.33
N PRO A 139 -1.47 16.56 -10.99
CA PRO A 139 -2.61 16.10 -10.21
C PRO A 139 -3.31 14.89 -10.82
N LEU A 140 -3.73 13.95 -9.99
CA LEU A 140 -4.59 12.84 -10.39
C LEU A 140 -6.06 13.27 -10.33
N ALA A 141 -6.86 12.71 -11.22
CA ALA A 141 -8.31 12.77 -11.18
C ALA A 141 -8.86 11.34 -11.13
N CYS A 142 -10.15 11.21 -10.82
CA CYS A 142 -10.81 9.91 -10.83
C CYS A 142 -10.58 9.25 -12.20
N PRO A 143 -9.95 8.07 -12.25
CA PRO A 143 -9.75 7.38 -13.51
C PRO A 143 -11.10 7.06 -14.13
N ARG A 144 -11.13 7.05 -15.46
CA ARG A 144 -12.30 6.60 -16.19
C ARG A 144 -12.48 5.10 -15.95
N TYR A 145 -13.71 4.70 -15.70
CA TYR A 145 -14.11 3.30 -15.66
C TYR A 145 -14.96 2.98 -16.88
N ASP A 146 -14.56 1.96 -17.62
CA ASP A 146 -15.32 1.39 -18.73
C ASP A 146 -15.81 0.00 -18.29
N ASP A 147 -17.13 -0.19 -18.25
CA ASP A 147 -17.76 -1.45 -17.88
C ASP A 147 -17.52 -2.51 -18.97
N ASP A 148 -16.42 -3.26 -18.82
CA ASP A 148 -16.03 -4.34 -19.73
C ASP A 148 -16.88 -5.60 -19.43
N PRO A 149 -17.61 -6.16 -20.42
CA PRO A 149 -18.46 -7.33 -20.20
C PRO A 149 -17.68 -8.59 -19.80
N ARG A 150 -16.35 -8.60 -19.90
CA ARG A 150 -15.48 -9.69 -19.42
C ARG A 150 -15.19 -9.60 -17.92
N GLY A 151 -15.63 -8.54 -17.25
CA GLY A 151 -15.41 -8.27 -15.84
C GLY A 151 -14.18 -7.39 -15.56
N PRO A 152 -14.02 -6.95 -14.30
CA PRO A 152 -12.94 -6.06 -13.88
C PRO A 152 -11.58 -6.79 -13.78
N VAL A 153 -10.49 -6.02 -13.80
CA VAL A 153 -9.16 -6.44 -13.35
C VAL A 153 -8.95 -5.97 -11.92
N LEU A 154 -8.65 -6.91 -11.04
CA LEU A 154 -8.53 -6.68 -9.62
C LEU A 154 -7.10 -6.98 -9.16
N ALA A 155 -6.58 -6.23 -8.20
CA ALA A 155 -5.46 -6.67 -7.38
C ALA A 155 -5.95 -7.25 -6.05
N TRP A 156 -5.27 -8.29 -5.58
CA TRP A 156 -5.57 -8.97 -4.32
C TRP A 156 -4.45 -8.72 -3.29
N THR A 157 -4.83 -8.39 -2.06
CA THR A 157 -3.93 -8.38 -0.89
C THR A 157 -4.59 -9.04 0.32
N GLN A 158 -3.79 -9.63 1.20
CA GLN A 158 -4.25 -10.23 2.45
C GLN A 158 -3.15 -10.14 3.51
N GLY A 159 -3.53 -10.19 4.79
CA GLY A 159 -2.55 -10.24 5.88
C GLY A 159 -1.79 -11.56 5.94
N HIS A 160 -0.54 -11.50 6.42
CA HIS A 160 0.34 -12.67 6.63
C HIS A 160 -0.24 -13.64 7.67
N GLY A 161 -1.00 -13.12 8.64
CA GLY A 161 -1.68 -13.92 9.67
C GLY A 161 -2.89 -14.71 9.19
N VAL A 162 -3.30 -14.58 7.92
CA VAL A 162 -4.43 -15.33 7.37
C VAL A 162 -4.02 -16.77 7.05
N ALA A 163 -4.68 -17.74 7.68
CA ALA A 163 -4.42 -19.15 7.45
C ALA A 163 -4.75 -19.58 6.01
N ARG A 164 -3.92 -20.46 5.43
CA ARG A 164 -4.10 -20.93 4.04
C ARG A 164 -5.36 -21.78 3.84
N ASP A 165 -5.88 -22.36 4.91
CA ASP A 165 -7.10 -23.16 4.95
C ASP A 165 -8.32 -22.39 5.45
N ASP A 166 -8.21 -21.07 5.63
CA ASP A 166 -9.34 -20.19 5.95
C ASP A 166 -10.45 -20.36 4.87
N PRO A 167 -11.66 -20.82 5.26
CA PRO A 167 -12.73 -21.08 4.32
C PRO A 167 -13.27 -19.80 3.67
N ALA A 168 -13.32 -18.68 4.41
CA ALA A 168 -13.77 -17.40 3.89
C ALA A 168 -12.77 -16.86 2.85
N LEU A 169 -11.46 -17.01 3.11
CA LEU A 169 -10.42 -16.69 2.14
C LEU A 169 -10.62 -17.47 0.82
N ARG A 170 -10.85 -18.79 0.91
CA ARG A 170 -11.01 -19.65 -0.27
C ARG A 170 -12.26 -19.29 -1.07
N ALA A 171 -13.39 -19.10 -0.38
CA ALA A 171 -14.64 -18.71 -1.00
C ALA A 171 -14.53 -17.36 -1.71
N LEU A 172 -13.88 -16.39 -1.06
CA LEU A 172 -13.66 -15.06 -1.63
C LEU A 172 -12.78 -15.10 -2.87
N LYS A 173 -11.63 -15.80 -2.82
CA LYS A 173 -10.77 -15.94 -4.01
C LYS A 173 -11.49 -16.63 -5.17
N ALA A 174 -12.22 -17.71 -4.90
CA ALA A 174 -12.99 -18.40 -5.93
C ALA A 174 -14.07 -17.49 -6.54
N ALA A 175 -14.78 -16.71 -5.73
CA ALA A 175 -15.79 -15.77 -6.20
C ALA A 175 -15.16 -14.68 -7.10
N LEU A 176 -14.02 -14.11 -6.70
CA LEU A 176 -13.30 -13.11 -7.49
C LEU A 176 -12.77 -13.70 -8.80
N ASP A 177 -12.19 -14.90 -8.79
CA ASP A 177 -11.66 -15.56 -9.99
C ASP A 177 -12.75 -15.88 -11.02
N VAL A 178 -14.00 -16.09 -10.57
CA VAL A 178 -15.14 -16.35 -11.47
C VAL A 178 -15.69 -15.06 -12.09
N HIS A 179 -15.71 -13.95 -11.35
CA HIS A 179 -16.39 -12.71 -11.77
C HIS A 179 -15.44 -11.64 -12.32
N ALA A 180 -14.14 -11.75 -12.04
CA ALA A 180 -13.12 -10.85 -12.58
C ALA A 180 -12.55 -11.38 -13.90
N ARG A 181 -12.21 -10.47 -14.81
CA ARG A 181 -11.40 -10.80 -16.00
C ARG A 181 -10.02 -11.31 -15.60
N ARG A 182 -9.47 -10.75 -14.51
CA ARG A 182 -8.18 -11.14 -13.94
C ARG A 182 -8.09 -10.73 -12.48
N VAL A 183 -7.58 -11.62 -11.65
CA VAL A 183 -7.11 -11.29 -10.29
C VAL A 183 -5.58 -11.31 -10.28
N LEU A 184 -4.97 -10.19 -9.95
CA LEU A 184 -3.53 -10.00 -9.86
C LEU A 184 -3.07 -10.21 -8.42
N GLN A 185 -2.15 -11.16 -8.23
CA GLN A 185 -1.39 -11.30 -6.99
C GLN A 185 0.00 -10.73 -7.26
N LEU A 186 0.16 -9.44 -6.97
CA LEU A 186 1.37 -8.70 -7.32
C LEU A 186 2.53 -8.97 -6.36
N TRP A 187 2.25 -9.44 -5.14
CA TRP A 187 3.20 -9.50 -4.02
C TRP A 187 3.89 -8.16 -3.74
N ALA A 188 3.21 -7.06 -4.10
CA ALA A 188 3.58 -5.68 -3.79
C ALA A 188 2.29 -4.84 -3.71
N PRO A 189 1.55 -4.83 -2.57
CA PRO A 189 0.23 -4.20 -2.49
C PRO A 189 0.21 -2.70 -2.81
N MET A 190 1.26 -1.94 -2.47
CA MET A 190 1.37 -0.51 -2.81
C MET A 190 1.46 -0.26 -4.32
N LEU A 191 2.03 -1.20 -5.07
CA LEU A 191 1.98 -1.12 -6.54
C LEU A 191 0.53 -1.24 -7.04
N GLY A 192 -0.26 -2.14 -6.45
CA GLY A 192 -1.69 -2.29 -6.78
C GLY A 192 -2.49 -1.01 -6.53
N TRP A 193 -2.22 -0.32 -5.42
CA TRP A 193 -2.84 0.97 -5.12
C TRP A 193 -2.54 2.06 -6.15
N VAL A 194 -1.28 2.15 -6.58
CA VAL A 194 -0.87 3.11 -7.61
C VAL A 194 -1.46 2.76 -8.97
N MET A 195 -1.48 1.47 -9.34
CA MET A 195 -2.14 1.00 -10.57
C MET A 195 -3.62 1.36 -10.58
N LEU A 196 -4.30 1.19 -9.44
CA LEU A 196 -5.70 1.55 -9.27
C LEU A 196 -5.90 3.07 -9.41
N ALA A 197 -5.09 3.89 -8.73
CA ALA A 197 -5.17 5.35 -8.81
C ALA A 197 -4.90 5.89 -10.24
N ARG A 198 -4.17 5.14 -11.07
CA ARG A 198 -3.91 5.45 -12.48
C ARG A 198 -5.01 4.98 -13.42
N GLY A 199 -5.86 4.06 -12.98
CA GLY A 199 -6.84 3.36 -13.84
C GLY A 199 -6.24 2.23 -14.68
N ASP A 200 -5.10 1.67 -14.30
CA ASP A 200 -4.55 0.47 -14.97
C ASP A 200 -5.32 -0.81 -14.58
N ILE A 201 -5.94 -0.79 -13.40
CA ILE A 201 -6.81 -1.83 -12.86
C ILE A 201 -8.07 -1.19 -12.28
N ASP A 202 -9.11 -1.99 -12.10
CA ASP A 202 -10.45 -1.52 -11.75
C ASP A 202 -10.72 -1.54 -10.24
N ALA A 203 -10.04 -2.44 -9.49
CA ALA A 203 -10.16 -2.49 -8.05
C ALA A 203 -8.95 -3.11 -7.32
N VAL A 204 -8.90 -2.89 -6.02
CA VAL A 204 -8.08 -3.63 -5.04
C VAL A 204 -9.03 -4.24 -4.00
N VAL A 205 -8.91 -5.53 -3.76
CA VAL A 205 -9.63 -6.24 -2.68
C VAL A 205 -8.63 -6.68 -1.62
N GLY A 206 -8.85 -6.25 -0.38
CA GLY A 206 -8.05 -6.60 0.77
C GLY A 206 -8.80 -7.49 1.74
N TYR A 207 -8.20 -8.60 2.19
CA TYR A 207 -8.75 -9.45 3.25
C TYR A 207 -7.82 -9.50 4.46
N ARG A 208 -8.28 -8.89 5.57
CA ARG A 208 -7.48 -8.74 6.80
C ARG A 208 -6.07 -8.22 6.52
N ALA A 209 -5.97 -7.21 5.65
CA ALA A 209 -4.72 -6.71 5.08
C ALA A 209 -3.72 -6.26 6.15
N GLU A 210 -2.46 -6.14 5.75
CA GLU A 210 -1.40 -5.60 6.59
C GLU A 210 -1.61 -4.12 6.92
N ALA A 211 -1.01 -3.69 8.03
CA ALA A 211 -1.27 -2.37 8.60
C ALA A 211 -0.28 -1.30 8.16
N VAL A 212 0.94 -1.68 7.77
CA VAL A 212 2.06 -0.76 7.50
C VAL A 212 2.02 -0.23 6.05
N ASP A 213 1.85 -1.13 5.09
CA ASP A 213 1.84 -0.88 3.63
C ASP A 213 0.51 -0.30 3.12
N LEU A 214 -0.58 -0.53 3.85
CA LEU A 214 -1.94 -0.13 3.48
C LEU A 214 -2.15 1.40 3.38
N PRO A 215 -1.80 2.21 4.40
CA PRO A 215 -2.31 3.58 4.48
C PRO A 215 -1.82 4.54 3.40
N GLY A 216 -0.57 4.38 2.94
CA GLY A 216 0.05 5.25 1.94
C GLY A 216 -0.63 5.12 0.57
N GLY A 217 -0.72 3.89 0.06
CA GLY A 217 -1.38 3.59 -1.21
C GLY A 217 -2.90 3.85 -1.17
N LEU A 218 -3.55 3.49 -0.06
CA LEU A 218 -4.98 3.75 0.14
C LEU A 218 -5.30 5.24 0.05
N LEU A 219 -4.52 6.10 0.72
CA LEU A 219 -4.77 7.54 0.71
C LEU A 219 -4.61 8.11 -0.71
N ILE A 220 -3.62 7.64 -1.46
CA ILE A 220 -3.43 8.02 -2.87
C ILE A 220 -4.68 7.67 -3.70
N ALA A 221 -5.22 6.46 -3.55
CA ALA A 221 -6.43 6.06 -4.28
C ALA A 221 -7.67 6.89 -3.87
N GLN A 222 -7.86 7.15 -2.58
CA GLN A 222 -8.97 7.99 -2.09
C GLN A 222 -8.91 9.42 -2.64
N GLU A 223 -7.73 10.04 -2.57
CA GLU A 223 -7.51 11.41 -3.03
C GLU A 223 -7.43 11.51 -4.56
N ALA A 224 -7.28 10.39 -5.26
CA ALA A 224 -7.51 10.29 -6.69
C ALA A 224 -9.01 10.18 -7.05
N GLY A 225 -9.92 10.13 -6.08
CA GLY A 225 -11.38 10.09 -6.31
C GLY A 225 -12.01 8.69 -6.27
N LEU A 226 -11.25 7.67 -5.85
CA LEU A 226 -11.78 6.32 -5.72
C LEU A 226 -12.48 6.06 -4.39
N THR A 227 -13.37 5.08 -4.40
CA THR A 227 -14.15 4.71 -3.22
C THR A 227 -13.54 3.50 -2.54
N VAL A 228 -13.32 3.62 -1.23
CA VAL A 228 -12.89 2.52 -0.37
C VAL A 228 -13.96 2.24 0.68
N ARG A 229 -14.36 0.99 0.81
CA ARG A 229 -15.38 0.51 1.75
C ARG A 229 -14.92 -0.76 2.44
N GLY A 230 -15.26 -0.90 3.72
CA GLY A 230 -15.11 -2.16 4.43
C GLY A 230 -16.08 -3.20 3.88
N PHE A 231 -15.83 -4.49 4.16
CA PHE A 231 -16.79 -5.55 3.80
C PHE A 231 -18.15 -5.39 4.50
N ASP A 232 -18.21 -4.62 5.59
CA ASP A 232 -19.43 -4.20 6.28
C ASP A 232 -20.18 -3.06 5.56
N GLY A 233 -19.65 -2.57 4.43
CA GLY A 233 -20.18 -1.44 3.66
C GLY A 233 -19.85 -0.07 4.27
N ALA A 234 -19.16 -0.01 5.43
CA ALA A 234 -18.80 1.25 6.05
C ALA A 234 -17.66 1.95 5.30
N ARG A 235 -17.54 3.27 5.48
CA ARG A 235 -16.38 4.01 4.99
C ARG A 235 -15.11 3.47 5.64
N PHE A 236 -14.11 3.15 4.82
CA PHE A 236 -12.82 2.68 5.28
C PHE A 236 -11.77 3.79 5.09
N ASP A 237 -11.27 4.38 6.18
CA ASP A 237 -10.37 5.54 6.18
C ASP A 237 -8.88 5.17 6.33
N GLY A 238 -8.57 3.88 6.44
CA GLY A 238 -7.20 3.37 6.58
C GLY A 238 -6.55 3.73 7.92
N ARG A 239 -7.34 4.06 8.96
CA ARG A 239 -6.80 4.38 10.29
C ARG A 239 -5.94 3.23 10.82
N THR A 240 -4.78 3.58 11.36
CA THR A 240 -3.89 2.61 12.01
C THR A 240 -4.49 2.11 13.32
N GLY A 241 -4.00 0.96 13.80
CA GLY A 241 -4.48 0.36 15.04
C GLY A 241 -5.83 -0.36 14.93
N LEU A 242 -6.45 -0.39 13.74
CA LEU A 242 -7.59 -1.28 13.49
C LEU A 242 -7.15 -2.74 13.64
N PRO A 243 -7.93 -3.60 14.33
CA PRO A 243 -7.64 -5.03 14.39
C PRO A 243 -7.77 -5.66 13.00
N ALA A 244 -7.07 -6.78 12.76
CA ALA A 244 -6.97 -7.39 11.43
C ALA A 244 -8.33 -7.70 10.81
N GLU A 245 -9.31 -8.12 11.62
CA GLU A 245 -10.68 -8.45 11.22
C GLU A 245 -11.41 -7.24 10.60
N ARG A 246 -11.00 -6.02 10.98
CA ARG A 246 -11.58 -4.78 10.47
C ARG A 246 -10.78 -4.21 9.29
N ARG A 247 -9.74 -4.87 8.80
CA ARG A 247 -8.92 -4.47 7.65
C ARG A 247 -9.25 -5.26 6.37
N SER A 248 -10.53 -5.58 6.19
CA SER A 248 -11.06 -6.17 4.96
C SER A 248 -11.87 -5.12 4.20
N PHE A 249 -11.52 -4.88 2.94
CA PHE A 249 -12.04 -3.76 2.17
C PHE A 249 -12.13 -4.07 0.67
N VAL A 250 -12.96 -3.28 -0.01
CA VAL A 250 -12.98 -3.12 -1.47
C VAL A 250 -12.62 -1.66 -1.77
N ALA A 251 -11.67 -1.46 -2.66
CA ALA A 251 -11.33 -0.16 -3.23
C ALA A 251 -11.53 -0.20 -4.75
N ALA A 252 -12.37 0.66 -5.29
CA ALA A 252 -12.71 0.65 -6.72
C ALA A 252 -13.17 2.03 -7.21
N HIS A 253 -13.41 2.13 -8.51
CA HIS A 253 -14.20 3.21 -9.07
C HIS A 253 -15.59 3.29 -8.40
N PRO A 254 -16.16 4.49 -8.15
CA PRO A 254 -17.47 4.63 -7.51
C PRO A 254 -18.60 3.85 -8.19
N ALA A 255 -18.52 3.67 -9.52
CA ALA A 255 -19.50 2.90 -10.29
C ALA A 255 -19.39 1.37 -10.12
N LEU A 256 -18.28 0.84 -9.57
CA LEU A 256 -18.01 -0.59 -9.45
C LEU A 256 -18.03 -1.08 -7.97
N VAL A 257 -17.83 -0.17 -7.02
CA VAL A 257 -17.60 -0.56 -5.61
C VAL A 257 -18.76 -1.34 -4.99
N ASP A 258 -20.01 -0.98 -5.30
CA ASP A 258 -21.20 -1.62 -4.72
C ASP A 258 -21.41 -3.04 -5.26
N ASP A 259 -21.11 -3.28 -6.54
CA ASP A 259 -21.18 -4.61 -7.15
C ASP A 259 -20.16 -5.56 -6.53
N LEU A 260 -18.93 -5.06 -6.32
CA LEU A 260 -17.89 -5.82 -5.65
C LEU A 260 -18.22 -6.06 -4.17
N LEU A 261 -18.84 -5.11 -3.47
CA LEU A 261 -19.34 -5.31 -2.11
C LEU A 261 -20.41 -6.42 -2.06
N GLY A 262 -21.32 -6.44 -3.04
CA GLY A 262 -22.31 -7.51 -3.19
C GLY A 262 -21.64 -8.88 -3.40
N LEU A 263 -20.61 -8.92 -4.24
CA LEU A 263 -19.84 -10.14 -4.50
C LEU A 263 -19.12 -10.66 -3.25
N VAL A 264 -18.39 -9.80 -2.53
CA VAL A 264 -17.67 -10.24 -1.31
C VAL A 264 -18.65 -10.65 -0.22
N ALA A 265 -19.77 -9.93 -0.05
CA ALA A 265 -20.79 -10.26 0.93
C ALA A 265 -21.55 -11.56 0.61
N ALA A 266 -21.61 -11.99 -0.65
CA ALA A 266 -22.15 -13.29 -1.04
C ALA A 266 -21.14 -14.43 -0.77
N ALA A 267 -19.84 -14.15 -0.97
CA ALA A 267 -18.77 -15.14 -0.80
C ALA A 267 -18.43 -15.44 0.67
N THR A 268 -18.69 -14.50 1.58
CA THR A 268 -18.36 -14.64 3.02
C THR A 268 -19.55 -15.08 3.90
N ARG A 269 -20.66 -15.51 3.29
CA ARG A 269 -21.83 -16.06 4.01
C ARG A 269 -21.72 -17.54 4.29
#